data_AF-A0A847NEJ7-F1
#
_entry.id   AF-A0A847NEJ7-F1
#
_cell.length_a   1.000
_cell.length_b   1.000
_cell.length_c   1.000
_cell.angle_alpha   90.00
_cell.angle_beta   90.00
_cell.angle_gamma   90.00
#
_symmetry.space_group_name_H-M   'P 1'
#
loop_
_entity.id
_entity.type
_entity.pdbx_description
1 polymer ?
#
loop_
_entity_poly.entity_id
_entity_poly.type
_entity_poly.pdbx_seq_one_letter_code
_entity_poly.pdbx_strand_id
1 'polypeptide(L)'
;MFDNDRDECFLKEIMILNEILTPLVSSYRLSVGAAEEFNRIALAHRKDVKDAIDRADDLGHLVDDVRRKLKKCMKRYFSELDYKLENMEEIREKAAMREKLNYKLNRLSASKKKDE
;
A
#
# COMPACT_ATOMS: atom_id res chain seq x y z
N MET A 1 -23.64 -3.63 2.79
CA MET A 1 -22.32 -2.98 2.87
C MET A 1 -21.40 -3.87 2.04
N PHE A 2 -20.92 -3.39 0.89
CA PHE A 2 -19.75 -4.03 0.29
C PHE A 2 -18.63 -4.02 1.33
N ASP A 3 -17.70 -4.95 1.23
CA ASP A 3 -16.43 -4.95 1.97
C ASP A 3 -15.54 -3.77 1.52
N ASN A 4 -16.12 -2.56 1.48
CA ASN A 4 -15.49 -1.32 1.06
C ASN A 4 -14.26 -1.05 1.93
N ASP A 5 -14.29 -1.49 3.19
CA ASP A 5 -13.18 -1.38 4.13
C ASP A 5 -11.94 -2.19 3.70
N ARG A 6 -12.11 -3.31 2.98
CA ARG A 6 -10.96 -4.11 2.50
C ARG A 6 -10.33 -3.52 1.24
N ASP A 7 -11.14 -3.05 0.30
CA ASP A 7 -10.65 -2.48 -0.95
C ASP A 7 -9.98 -1.11 -0.73
N GLU A 8 -10.51 -0.32 0.21
CA GLU A 8 -9.91 0.96 0.60
C GLU A 8 -8.57 0.76 1.33
N CYS A 9 -8.35 -0.40 1.95
CA CYS A 9 -7.13 -0.74 2.68
C CYS A 9 -5.91 -0.86 1.74
N PHE A 10 -6.03 -1.57 0.61
CA PHE A 10 -4.90 -1.73 -0.32
C PHE A 10 -4.51 -0.44 -1.04
N LEU A 11 -5.50 0.37 -1.42
CA LEU A 11 -5.21 1.67 -2.04
C LEU A 11 -4.47 2.59 -1.06
N LYS A 12 -4.92 2.65 0.20
CA LYS A 12 -4.25 3.40 1.27
C LYS A 12 -2.81 2.91 1.50
N GLU A 13 -2.59 1.59 1.57
CA GLU A 13 -1.26 1.01 1.69
C GLU A 13 -0.34 1.36 0.51
N ILE A 14 -0.85 1.30 -0.73
CA ILE A 14 -0.11 1.70 -1.93
C ILE A 14 0.30 3.17 -1.86
N MET A 15 -0.63 4.05 -1.46
CA MET A 15 -0.35 5.48 -1.31
C MET A 15 0.76 5.73 -0.28
N ILE A 16 0.63 5.14 0.92
CA ILE A 16 1.63 5.29 1.99
C ILE A 16 3.01 4.77 1.54
N LEU A 17 3.07 3.60 0.91
CA LEU A 17 4.34 3.05 0.44
C LEU A 17 4.98 3.93 -0.64
N ASN A 18 4.17 4.50 -1.54
CA ASN A 18 4.66 5.41 -2.57
C ASN A 18 5.14 6.76 -1.98
N GLU A 19 4.43 7.28 -0.98
CA GLU A 19 4.81 8.48 -0.24
C GLU A 19 6.13 8.30 0.51
N ILE A 20 6.37 7.14 1.13
CA ILE A 20 7.62 6.84 1.85
C ILE A 20 8.78 6.55 0.87
N LEU A 21 8.50 5.94 -0.28
CA LEU A 21 9.54 5.57 -1.24
C LEU A 21 10.33 6.78 -1.77
N THR A 22 9.65 7.90 -2.02
CA THR A 22 10.26 9.12 -2.58
C THR A 22 11.35 9.73 -1.68
N PRO A 23 11.07 10.07 -0.41
CA PRO A 23 12.10 10.55 0.50
C PRO A 23 13.18 9.50 0.75
N LEU A 24 12.83 8.21 0.79
CA LEU A 24 13.80 7.13 1.01
C LEU A 24 14.82 7.00 -0.13
N VAL A 25 14.36 7.05 -1.39
CA VAL A 25 15.24 7.10 -2.58
C VAL A 25 16.11 8.35 -2.57
N SER A 26 15.56 9.48 -2.13
CA SER A 26 16.31 10.74 -2.01
C SER A 26 17.43 10.62 -0.97
N SER A 27 17.12 10.06 0.20
CA SER A 27 18.11 9.78 1.25
C SER A 27 19.18 8.80 0.78
N TYR A 28 18.81 7.72 0.08
CA TYR A 28 19.77 6.76 -0.51
C TYR A 28 20.78 7.48 -1.42
N ARG A 29 20.28 8.31 -2.34
CA ARG A 29 21.13 9.08 -3.26
C ARG A 29 22.07 10.03 -2.52
N LEU A 30 21.59 10.67 -1.44
CA LEU A 30 22.42 11.55 -0.60
C LEU A 30 23.51 10.75 0.11
N SER A 31 23.21 9.57 0.66
CA SER A 31 24.21 8.71 1.30
C SER A 31 25.27 8.23 0.33
N VAL A 32 24.89 7.84 -0.89
CA VAL A 32 25.85 7.50 -1.97
C VAL A 32 26.74 8.70 -2.30
N GLY A 33 26.16 9.88 -2.45
CA GLY A 33 26.92 11.12 -2.70
C GLY A 33 27.90 11.47 -1.58
N ALA A 34 27.47 11.32 -0.32
CA ALA A 34 28.34 11.55 0.84
C ALA A 34 29.51 10.56 0.88
N ALA A 35 29.27 9.28 0.54
CA ALA A 35 30.34 8.29 0.44
C ALA A 35 31.35 8.65 -0.65
N GLU A 36 30.88 9.13 -1.80
CA GLU A 36 31.75 9.63 -2.88
C GLU A 36 32.56 10.86 -2.44
N GLU A 37 31.94 11.78 -1.71
CA GLU A 37 32.61 12.98 -1.20
C GLU A 37 33.70 12.62 -0.19
N PHE A 38 33.42 11.74 0.78
CA PHE A 38 34.44 11.24 1.71
C PHE A 38 35.62 10.59 0.97
N ASN A 39 35.35 9.82 -0.08
CA ASN A 39 36.41 9.18 -0.86
C ASN A 39 37.33 10.17 -1.59
N ARG A 40 36.86 11.39 -1.85
CA ARG A 40 37.63 12.46 -2.50
C ARG A 40 38.41 13.32 -1.52
N ILE A 41 38.08 13.31 -0.23
CA ILE A 41 38.80 14.07 0.79
C ILE A 41 40.13 13.39 1.09
N ALA A 42 41.24 14.06 0.76
CA ALA A 42 42.60 13.50 0.90
C ALA A 42 42.97 13.07 2.32
N LEU A 43 42.32 13.64 3.34
CA LEU A 43 42.53 13.32 4.77
C LEU A 43 41.51 12.32 5.33
N ALA A 44 40.52 11.89 4.55
CA ALA A 44 39.53 10.93 5.03
C ALA A 44 40.17 9.56 5.27
N HIS A 45 39.84 8.94 6.41
CA HIS A 45 40.33 7.60 6.66
C HIS A 45 39.56 6.61 5.79
N ARG A 46 40.22 5.56 5.28
CA ARG A 46 39.56 4.49 4.50
C ARG A 46 38.36 3.88 5.24
N LYS A 47 38.43 3.86 6.57
CA LYS A 47 37.33 3.39 7.42
C LYS A 47 36.10 4.29 7.30
N ASP A 48 36.26 5.61 7.28
CA ASP A 48 35.14 6.55 7.19
C ASP A 48 34.41 6.43 5.85
N VAL A 49 35.18 6.24 4.76
CA VAL A 49 34.63 5.97 3.42
C VAL A 49 33.84 4.67 3.41
N LYS A 50 34.42 3.60 3.97
CA LYS A 50 33.74 2.31 4.07
C LYS A 50 32.45 2.41 4.89
N ASP A 51 32.51 3.03 6.07
CA ASP A 51 31.34 3.20 6.93
C ASP A 51 30.25 4.03 6.22
N ALA A 52 30.61 4.97 5.35
CA ALA A 52 29.64 5.72 4.54
C ALA A 52 29.02 4.87 3.41
N ILE A 53 29.81 4.01 2.76
CA ILE A 53 29.33 3.04 1.77
C ILE A 53 28.35 2.06 2.43
N ASP A 54 28.73 1.48 3.56
CA ASP A 54 27.92 0.50 4.29
C ASP A 54 26.56 1.12 4.68
N ARG A 55 26.55 2.37 5.17
CA ARG A 55 25.30 3.11 5.45
C ARG A 55 24.44 3.37 4.20
N ALA A 56 25.07 3.65 3.06
CA ALA A 56 24.35 3.84 1.81
C ALA A 56 23.73 2.52 1.31
N ASP A 57 24.43 1.41 1.49
CA ASP A 57 23.96 0.06 1.11
C ASP A 57 22.75 -0.37 1.96
N ASP A 58 22.83 -0.18 3.29
CA ASP A 58 21.71 -0.41 4.21
C ASP A 58 20.43 0.34 3.78
N LEU A 59 20.61 1.60 3.38
CA LEU A 59 19.51 2.43 2.91
C LEU A 59 18.97 1.97 1.56
N GLY A 60 19.85 1.49 0.67
CA GLY A 60 19.49 0.85 -0.59
C GLY A 60 18.63 -0.40 -0.38
N HIS A 61 18.98 -1.24 0.59
CA HIS A 61 18.17 -2.40 0.96
C HIS A 61 16.76 -2.01 1.45
N LEU A 62 16.64 -0.92 2.21
CA LEU A 62 15.34 -0.41 2.65
C LEU A 62 14.50 0.10 1.47
N VAL A 63 15.12 0.77 0.49
CA VAL A 63 14.46 1.17 -0.77
C VAL A 63 13.90 -0.05 -1.49
N ASP A 64 14.69 -1.11 -1.61
CA ASP A 64 14.28 -2.34 -2.28
C ASP A 64 13.14 -3.05 -1.56
N ASP A 65 13.13 -3.06 -0.22
CA ASP A 65 12.03 -3.59 0.58
C ASP A 65 10.72 -2.86 0.34
N VAL A 66 10.73 -1.53 0.34
CA VAL A 66 9.54 -0.71 0.06
C VAL A 66 9.06 -0.96 -1.37
N ARG A 67 9.96 -0.99 -2.37
CA ARG A 67 9.62 -1.29 -3.77
C ARG A 67 8.99 -2.68 -3.92
N ARG A 68 9.53 -3.70 -3.25
CA ARG A 68 8.98 -5.07 -3.29
C ARG A 68 7.57 -5.13 -2.72
N LYS A 69 7.34 -4.49 -1.56
CA LYS A 69 6.01 -4.42 -0.94
C LYS A 69 5.02 -3.67 -1.82
N LEU A 70 5.41 -2.49 -2.33
CA LEU A 70 4.57 -1.69 -3.22
C LEU A 70 4.15 -2.49 -4.46
N LYS A 71 5.09 -3.17 -5.12
CA LYS A 71 4.80 -4.05 -6.28
C LYS A 71 3.79 -5.14 -5.94
N LYS A 72 3.90 -5.74 -4.75
CA LYS A 72 2.97 -6.80 -4.30
C LYS A 72 1.56 -6.24 -4.05
N CYS A 73 1.45 -5.10 -3.37
CA CYS A 73 0.16 -4.45 -3.12
C CYS A 73 -0.51 -4.02 -4.43
N MET A 74 0.24 -3.41 -5.36
CA MET A 74 -0.28 -3.01 -6.68
C MET A 74 -0.80 -4.19 -7.49
N LYS A 75 -0.05 -5.32 -7.53
CA LYS A 75 -0.52 -6.52 -8.23
C LYS A 75 -1.87 -7.01 -7.71
N ARG A 76 -2.03 -7.03 -6.38
CA ARG A 76 -3.29 -7.46 -5.76
C ARG A 76 -4.43 -6.50 -6.08
N TYR A 77 -4.17 -5.20 -5.96
CA TYR A 77 -5.15 -4.17 -6.29
C TYR A 77 -5.62 -4.26 -7.75
N PHE A 78 -4.69 -4.50 -8.69
CA PHE A 78 -5.05 -4.71 -10.09
C PHE A 78 -5.90 -5.97 -10.28
N SER A 79 -5.54 -7.09 -9.67
CA SER A 79 -6.36 -8.30 -9.74
C SER A 79 -7.78 -8.09 -9.19
N GLU A 80 -7.93 -7.30 -8.12
CA GLU A 80 -9.25 -6.95 -7.56
C GLU A 80 -10.04 -6.01 -8.50
N LEU A 81 -9.38 -5.06 -9.16
CA LEU A 81 -9.99 -4.22 -10.18
C LEU A 81 -10.45 -5.02 -11.39
N ASP A 82 -9.58 -5.88 -11.92
CA ASP A 82 -9.88 -6.75 -13.06
C ASP A 82 -11.11 -7.61 -12.75
N TYR A 83 -11.14 -8.27 -11.59
CA TYR A 83 -12.30 -9.06 -11.14
C TYR A 83 -13.59 -8.24 -11.09
N LYS A 84 -13.54 -7.00 -10.58
CA LYS A 84 -14.71 -6.12 -10.50
C LYS A 84 -15.20 -5.66 -11.87
N LEU A 85 -14.28 -5.42 -12.81
CA LEU A 85 -14.61 -5.03 -14.17
C LEU A 85 -15.26 -6.20 -14.91
N GLU A 86 -14.70 -7.40 -14.79
CA GLU A 86 -15.22 -8.61 -15.43
C GLU A 86 -16.60 -9.02 -14.90
N ASN A 87 -16.86 -8.84 -13.60
CA ASN A 87 -18.07 -9.33 -12.94
C ASN A 87 -19.04 -8.21 -12.53
N MET A 88 -18.95 -7.04 -13.16
CA MET A 88 -19.66 -5.84 -12.71
C MET A 88 -21.18 -6.01 -12.67
N GLU A 89 -21.77 -6.67 -13.67
CA GLU A 89 -23.21 -6.91 -13.74
C GLU A 89 -23.68 -7.83 -12.61
N GLU A 90 -23.01 -8.97 -12.43
CA GLU A 90 -23.30 -9.90 -11.34
C GLU A 90 -23.17 -9.24 -9.96
N ILE A 91 -22.14 -8.41 -9.78
CA ILE A 91 -21.93 -7.62 -8.55
C ILE A 91 -23.11 -6.68 -8.31
N ARG A 92 -23.59 -5.97 -9.34
CA ARG A 92 -24.75 -5.07 -9.24
C ARG A 92 -26.03 -5.83 -8.89
N GLU A 93 -26.28 -6.96 -9.54
CA GLU A 93 -27.47 -7.79 -9.27
C GLU A 93 -27.47 -8.31 -7.84
N LYS A 94 -26.33 -8.85 -7.37
CA LYS A 94 -26.17 -9.31 -5.99
C LYS A 94 -26.39 -8.18 -4.99
N ALA A 95 -25.93 -6.97 -5.27
CA ALA A 95 -26.13 -5.82 -4.41
C ALA A 95 -27.62 -5.42 -4.31
N ALA A 96 -28.31 -5.34 -5.45
CA ALA A 96 -29.73 -5.04 -5.50
C ALA A 96 -30.58 -6.10 -4.77
N MET A 97 -30.22 -7.38 -4.88
CA MET A 97 -30.87 -8.47 -4.14
C MET A 97 -30.66 -8.34 -2.62
N ARG A 98 -29.43 -8.04 -2.19
CA ARG A 98 -29.13 -7.83 -0.76
C ARG A 98 -29.91 -6.66 -0.18
N GLU A 99 -30.04 -5.56 -0.91
CA GLU A 99 -30.81 -4.38 -0.48
C GLU A 99 -32.29 -4.74 -0.29
N LYS A 100 -32.89 -5.41 -1.27
CA LYS A 100 -34.27 -5.91 -1.16
C LYS A 100 -34.47 -6.84 0.04
N LEU A 101 -33.52 -7.73 0.30
CA LEU A 101 -33.56 -8.63 1.45
C LEU A 101 -33.47 -7.85 2.77
N ASN A 102 -32.57 -6.88 2.87
CA ASN A 102 -32.39 -6.06 4.07
C ASN A 102 -33.63 -5.21 4.37
N TYR A 103 -34.25 -4.63 3.33
CA TYR A 103 -35.52 -3.92 3.47
C TYR A 103 -36.62 -4.82 4.04
N LYS A 104 -36.76 -6.05 3.53
CA LYS A 104 -37.74 -7.02 4.06
C LYS A 104 -37.45 -7.38 5.51
N LEU A 105 -36.18 -7.63 5.86
CA LEU A 105 -35.76 -7.98 7.21
C LEU A 105 -36.10 -6.87 8.21
N ASN A 106 -35.83 -5.60 7.86
CA ASN A 106 -36.13 -4.46 8.71
C ASN A 106 -37.64 -4.24 8.94
N ARG A 107 -38.47 -4.53 7.93
CA ARG A 107 -39.93 -4.49 8.10
C ARG A 107 -40.44 -5.56 9.06
N LEU A 108 -39.89 -6.77 8.96
CA LEU A 108 -40.27 -7.90 9.82
C LEU A 108 -39.81 -7.70 11.27
N SER A 109 -38.64 -7.10 11.49
CA SER A 109 -38.18 -6.76 12.85
C SER A 109 -38.99 -5.62 13.46
N ALA A 110 -39.44 -4.65 12.66
CA ALA A 110 -40.29 -3.56 13.10
C ALA A 110 -41.73 -4.02 13.43
N SER A 111 -42.29 -5.00 12.71
CA SER A 111 -43.59 -5.58 13.06
C SER A 111 -43.54 -6.39 14.35
N LYS A 112 -42.49 -7.20 14.56
CA LYS A 112 -42.33 -8.00 15.78
C LYS A 112 -42.22 -7.16 17.06
N LYS A 113 -41.67 -5.95 16.99
CA LYS A 113 -41.57 -5.03 18.14
C LYS A 113 -42.89 -4.34 18.52
N LYS A 114 -43.95 -4.48 17.72
CA LYS A 114 -45.28 -3.92 18.02
C LYS A 114 -46.23 -4.93 18.66
N ASP A 115 -45.86 -6.21 18.63
CA ASP A 115 -46.66 -7.32 19.17
C ASP A 115 -46.15 -7.79 20.56
N GLU A 116 -45.14 -7.12 21.12
CA GLU A 116 -44.66 -7.23 22.52
C GLU A 116 -45.05 -5.97 23.32
#